data_AF-A0AAJ2THK3-F1
#
_entry.id   AF-A0AAJ2THK3-F1
#
_cell.length_a   1.000
_cell.length_b   1.000
_cell.length_c   1.000
_cell.angle_alpha   90.00
_cell.angle_beta   90.00
_cell.angle_gamma   90.00
#
_symmetry.space_group_name_H-M   'P 1'
#
loop_
_entity.id
_entity.type
_entity.pdbx_description
1 polymer ?
#
loop_
_entity_poly.entity_id
_entity_poly.type
_entity_poly.pdbx_seq_one_letter_code
_entity_poly.pdbx_strand_id
1 'polypeptide(L)'
;MNNKTGMYASLVTLAAVVVFAVSMIVGNSSVSYLASMFIAWGFIPMIGAFVADSEKESKAVSYTALVFAAIYGTLIMIVYFAQLTVVRLANLSLPIAQILDYQKFGLFFSYNLLGYGFMALTTFFIALSFKAESKADKALKVLLLVHGLFAISCLVIPMMGIFSSDMAGSGLIGILVLEFWCAYFIPVCILSFLHFKNQRL
;
A
#
# COMPACT_ATOMS: atom_id res chain seq x y z
N MET A 1 -15.45 -5.36 19.08
CA MET A 1 -14.50 -6.33 18.47
C MET A 1 -13.78 -5.70 17.30
N ASN A 2 -14.51 -5.13 16.34
CA ASN A 2 -13.98 -4.48 15.13
C ASN A 2 -12.97 -3.36 15.42
N ASN A 3 -13.18 -2.51 16.42
CA ASN A 3 -12.23 -1.44 16.78
C ASN A 3 -10.87 -2.00 17.22
N LYS A 4 -10.83 -3.12 17.96
CA LYS A 4 -9.57 -3.78 18.32
C LYS A 4 -8.86 -4.34 17.08
N THR A 5 -9.62 -4.94 16.16
CA THR A 5 -9.09 -5.38 14.87
C THR A 5 -8.48 -4.21 14.10
N GLY A 6 -9.18 -3.09 13.98
CA GLY A 6 -8.69 -1.87 13.33
C GLY A 6 -7.42 -1.32 13.96
N MET A 7 -7.35 -1.29 15.30
CA MET A 7 -6.15 -0.86 16.03
C MET A 7 -4.95 -1.77 15.74
N TYR A 8 -5.09 -3.09 15.89
CA TYR A 8 -3.98 -4.03 15.65
C TYR A 8 -3.56 -4.04 14.19
N ALA A 9 -4.52 -4.00 13.28
CA ALA A 9 -4.27 -3.91 11.84
C ALA A 9 -3.47 -2.63 11.49
N SER A 10 -3.88 -1.48 12.04
CA SER A 10 -3.16 -0.21 11.86
C SER A 10 -1.73 -0.27 12.39
N LEU A 11 -1.51 -0.93 13.55
CA LEU A 11 -0.17 -1.14 14.12
C LEU A 11 0.70 -2.06 13.27
N VAL A 12 0.13 -3.17 12.76
CA VAL A 12 0.84 -4.09 11.86
C VAL A 12 1.25 -3.36 10.59
N THR A 13 0.34 -2.60 9.97
CA THR A 13 0.66 -1.78 8.79
C THR A 13 1.74 -0.75 9.10
N LEU A 14 1.63 -0.03 10.23
CA LEU A 14 2.63 0.96 10.64
C LEU A 14 4.02 0.33 10.79
N ALA A 15 4.12 -0.77 11.55
CA ALA A 15 5.38 -1.46 11.77
C ALA A 15 5.97 -1.96 10.45
N ALA A 16 5.13 -2.51 9.56
CA ALA A 16 5.56 -2.98 8.26
C ALA A 16 6.05 -1.83 7.35
N VAL A 17 5.39 -0.66 7.35
CA VAL A 17 5.85 0.53 6.60
C VAL A 17 7.20 1.01 7.12
N VAL A 18 7.41 1.03 8.44
CA VAL A 18 8.71 1.43 9.03
C VAL A 18 9.81 0.43 8.67
N VAL A 19 9.54 -0.87 8.77
CA VAL A 19 10.51 -1.91 8.38
C VAL A 19 10.82 -1.82 6.89
N PHE A 20 9.81 -1.57 6.05
CA PHE A 20 9.97 -1.37 4.61
C PHE A 20 10.91 -0.20 4.33
N ALA A 21 10.65 0.98 4.90
CA ALA A 21 11.49 2.17 4.74
C ALA A 21 12.95 1.92 5.16
N VAL A 22 13.16 1.39 6.36
CA VAL A 22 14.52 1.08 6.86
C VAL A 22 15.23 0.08 5.94
N SER A 23 14.52 -0.95 5.47
CA SER A 23 15.12 -1.95 4.58
C SER A 23 15.53 -1.40 3.21
N MET A 24 14.80 -0.42 2.68
CA MET A 24 15.14 0.25 1.42
C MET A 24 16.41 1.08 1.57
N ILE A 25 16.56 1.82 2.68
CA ILE A 25 17.76 2.62 2.99
C ILE A 25 19.00 1.73 3.17
N VAL A 26 18.84 0.58 3.83
CA VAL A 26 19.93 -0.38 4.05
C VAL A 26 20.21 -1.25 2.80
N GLY A 27 19.36 -1.17 1.77
CA GLY A 27 19.51 -1.93 0.52
C GLY A 27 19.16 -3.42 0.63
N ASN A 28 18.33 -3.81 1.60
CA ASN A 28 17.93 -5.21 1.79
C ASN A 28 16.55 -5.50 1.16
N SER A 29 16.55 -5.77 -0.15
CA SER A 29 15.32 -5.98 -0.92
C SER A 29 14.48 -7.16 -0.44
N SER A 30 15.09 -8.23 0.10
CA SER A 30 14.32 -9.36 0.65
C SER A 30 13.48 -8.95 1.85
N VAL A 31 14.04 -8.12 2.74
CA VAL A 31 13.28 -7.58 3.87
C VAL A 31 12.21 -6.60 3.39
N SER A 32 12.52 -5.76 2.38
CA SER A 32 11.54 -4.85 1.77
C SER A 32 10.34 -5.62 1.21
N TYR A 33 10.59 -6.69 0.44
CA TYR A 33 9.53 -7.50 -0.16
C TYR A 33 8.66 -8.19 0.90
N LEU A 34 9.26 -8.72 1.95
CA LEU A 34 8.51 -9.32 3.06
C LEU A 34 7.68 -8.26 3.79
N ALA A 35 8.28 -7.09 4.08
CA ALA A 35 7.58 -5.99 4.71
C ALA A 35 6.36 -5.54 3.88
N SER A 36 6.47 -5.46 2.56
CA SER A 36 5.34 -5.14 1.67
C SER A 36 4.17 -6.12 1.80
N MET A 37 4.45 -7.43 1.97
CA MET A 37 3.39 -8.42 2.23
C MET A 37 2.68 -8.15 3.56
N PHE A 38 3.43 -7.80 4.61
CA PHE A 38 2.85 -7.41 5.91
C PHE A 38 2.08 -6.09 5.85
N ILE A 39 2.49 -5.13 5.02
CA ILE A 39 1.69 -3.91 4.75
C ILE A 39 0.31 -4.32 4.21
N ALA A 40 0.25 -5.21 3.22
CA ALA A 40 -1.03 -5.71 2.68
C ALA A 40 -1.86 -6.47 3.73
N TRP A 41 -1.23 -7.37 4.49
CA TRP A 41 -1.91 -8.14 5.54
C TRP A 41 -2.42 -7.30 6.69
N GLY A 42 -1.77 -6.17 7.02
CA GLY A 42 -2.31 -5.20 7.97
C GLY A 42 -3.37 -4.29 7.34
N PHE A 43 -3.16 -3.87 6.10
CA PHE A 43 -4.03 -2.89 5.44
C PHE A 43 -5.43 -3.43 5.20
N ILE A 44 -5.59 -4.64 4.68
CA ILE A 44 -6.91 -5.21 4.39
C ILE A 44 -7.82 -5.28 5.63
N PRO A 45 -7.41 -5.86 6.77
CA PRO A 45 -8.24 -5.87 7.97
C PRO A 45 -8.46 -4.47 8.57
N MET A 46 -7.52 -3.54 8.38
CA MET A 46 -7.72 -2.13 8.75
C MET A 46 -8.88 -1.53 7.94
N ILE A 47 -8.92 -1.77 6.63
CA ILE A 47 -10.03 -1.36 5.76
C ILE A 47 -11.33 -2.07 6.14
N GLY A 48 -11.29 -3.35 6.47
CA GLY A 48 -12.45 -4.09 6.99
C GLY A 48 -13.01 -3.48 8.28
N ALA A 49 -12.16 -2.95 9.17
CA ALA A 49 -12.60 -2.24 10.36
C ALA A 49 -13.27 -0.90 10.02
N PHE A 50 -12.73 -0.12 9.07
CA PHE A 50 -13.40 1.09 8.57
C PHE A 50 -14.75 0.77 7.92
N VAL A 51 -14.86 -0.32 7.17
CA VAL A 51 -16.13 -0.78 6.59
C VAL A 51 -17.13 -1.10 7.68
N ALA A 52 -16.70 -1.74 8.77
CA ALA A 52 -17.58 -2.02 9.90
C ALA A 52 -18.06 -0.74 10.58
N ASP A 53 -17.20 0.28 10.69
CA ASP A 53 -17.50 1.58 11.28
C ASP A 53 -18.35 2.50 10.38
N SER A 54 -18.37 2.25 9.07
CA SER A 54 -19.06 3.10 8.11
C SER A 54 -20.58 3.18 8.36
N GLU A 55 -21.16 4.36 8.13
CA GLU A 55 -22.61 4.59 8.28
C GLU A 55 -23.41 3.76 7.28
N LYS A 56 -24.70 3.48 7.59
CA LYS A 56 -25.59 2.69 6.73
C LYS A 56 -25.69 3.24 5.31
N GLU A 57 -25.78 4.56 5.16
CA GLU A 57 -25.91 5.26 3.87
C GLU A 57 -24.62 5.18 3.03
N SER A 58 -23.48 4.95 3.67
CA SER A 58 -22.17 4.88 3.01
C SER A 58 -21.68 3.45 2.71
N LYS A 59 -22.49 2.41 3.03
CA LYS A 59 -22.05 1.01 2.93
C LYS A 59 -21.61 0.60 1.53
N ALA A 60 -22.28 1.10 0.49
CA ALA A 60 -21.86 0.81 -0.89
C ALA A 60 -20.43 1.28 -1.15
N VAL A 61 -20.12 2.52 -0.73
CA VAL A 61 -18.79 3.14 -0.89
C VAL A 61 -17.74 2.38 -0.09
N SER A 62 -18.03 2.00 1.16
CA SER A 62 -17.07 1.23 1.97
C SER A 62 -16.83 -0.18 1.43
N TYR A 63 -17.85 -0.87 0.93
CA TYR A 63 -17.66 -2.17 0.26
C TYR A 63 -16.84 -2.06 -1.02
N THR A 64 -17.03 -1.00 -1.82
CA THR A 64 -16.14 -0.73 -2.97
C THR A 64 -14.69 -0.59 -2.52
N ALA A 65 -14.43 0.14 -1.42
CA ALA A 65 -13.09 0.28 -0.87
C ALA A 65 -12.47 -1.07 -0.47
N LEU A 66 -13.27 -1.95 0.16
CA LEU A 66 -12.84 -3.29 0.57
C LEU A 66 -12.48 -4.18 -0.62
N VAL A 67 -13.27 -4.13 -1.69
CA VAL A 67 -12.97 -4.89 -2.93
C VAL A 67 -11.66 -4.39 -3.55
N PHE A 68 -11.46 -3.07 -3.64
CA PHE A 68 -10.19 -2.52 -4.12
C PHE A 68 -9.01 -2.92 -3.21
N ALA A 69 -9.22 -3.00 -1.90
CA ALA A 69 -8.18 -3.43 -0.95
C ALA A 69 -7.78 -4.89 -1.19
N ALA A 70 -8.76 -5.74 -1.50
CA ALA A 70 -8.52 -7.14 -1.84
C ALA A 70 -7.76 -7.28 -3.17
N ILE A 71 -8.07 -6.47 -4.18
CA ILE A 71 -7.31 -6.44 -5.44
C ILE A 71 -5.87 -6.00 -5.19
N TYR A 72 -5.66 -4.90 -4.46
CA TYR A 72 -4.34 -4.46 -4.02
C TYR A 72 -3.57 -5.60 -3.33
N GLY A 73 -4.15 -6.19 -2.29
CA GLY A 73 -3.51 -7.26 -1.55
C GLY A 73 -3.13 -8.45 -2.41
N THR A 74 -4.01 -8.85 -3.33
CA THR A 74 -3.75 -9.97 -4.26
C THR A 74 -2.55 -9.67 -5.16
N LEU A 75 -2.49 -8.48 -5.76
CA LEU A 75 -1.39 -8.08 -6.63
C LEU A 75 -0.06 -8.02 -5.87
N ILE A 76 -0.04 -7.41 -4.68
CA ILE A 76 1.14 -7.32 -3.82
C ILE A 76 1.64 -8.72 -3.43
N MET A 77 0.73 -9.61 -3.05
CA MET A 77 1.08 -10.99 -2.71
C MET A 77 1.68 -11.74 -3.89
N ILE A 78 1.08 -11.63 -5.08
CA ILE A 78 1.61 -12.26 -6.31
C ILE A 78 3.02 -11.75 -6.62
N VAL A 79 3.22 -10.43 -6.56
CA VAL A 79 4.52 -9.80 -6.84
C VAL A 79 5.57 -10.27 -5.85
N TYR A 80 5.39 -9.99 -4.55
CA TYR A 80 6.46 -10.16 -3.58
C TYR A 80 6.69 -11.62 -3.18
N PHE A 81 5.65 -12.47 -3.25
CA PHE A 81 5.86 -13.90 -3.08
C PHE A 81 6.71 -14.48 -4.22
N ALA A 82 6.48 -14.07 -5.47
CA ALA A 82 7.31 -14.46 -6.60
C ALA A 82 8.74 -13.92 -6.48
N GLN A 83 8.93 -12.67 -6.02
CA GLN A 83 10.25 -12.10 -5.78
C GLN A 83 11.04 -12.91 -4.74
N LEU A 84 10.40 -13.27 -3.63
CA LEU A 84 11.05 -14.00 -2.52
C LEU A 84 11.29 -15.49 -2.82
N THR A 85 10.60 -16.05 -3.82
CA THR A 85 10.70 -17.47 -4.18
C THR A 85 11.41 -17.64 -5.52
N VAL A 86 10.69 -17.54 -6.63
CA VAL A 86 11.18 -17.84 -7.98
C VAL A 86 12.33 -16.92 -8.36
N VAL A 87 12.19 -15.62 -8.18
CA VAL A 87 13.22 -14.66 -8.65
C VAL A 87 14.49 -14.74 -7.81
N ARG A 88 14.35 -14.84 -6.49
CA ARG A 88 15.49 -14.92 -5.57
C ARG A 88 16.24 -16.25 -5.63
N LEU A 89 15.53 -17.37 -5.81
CA LEU A 89 16.12 -18.71 -5.68
C LEU A 89 16.51 -19.32 -7.03
N ALA A 90 15.94 -18.84 -8.14
CA ALA A 90 16.31 -19.32 -9.46
C ALA A 90 17.46 -18.52 -10.07
N ASN A 91 18.37 -19.21 -10.76
CA ASN A 91 19.34 -18.57 -11.65
C ASN A 91 18.65 -18.20 -12.97
N LEU A 92 17.88 -17.11 -12.95
CA LEU A 92 17.16 -16.62 -14.13
C LEU A 92 18.13 -16.19 -15.23
N SER A 93 17.81 -16.52 -16.48
CA SER A 93 18.49 -15.94 -17.63
C SER A 93 18.15 -14.45 -17.74
N LEU A 94 19.05 -13.67 -18.35
CA LEU A 94 18.89 -12.21 -18.47
C LEU A 94 17.54 -11.78 -19.08
N PRO A 95 17.04 -12.39 -20.18
CA PRO A 95 15.73 -12.02 -20.73
C PRO A 95 14.56 -12.29 -19.77
N ILE A 96 14.64 -13.35 -18.97
CA ILE A 96 13.60 -13.69 -17.98
C ILE A 96 13.68 -12.71 -16.80
N ALA A 97 14.88 -12.38 -16.33
CA ALA A 97 15.10 -11.41 -15.26
C ALA A 97 14.61 -10.01 -15.66
N GLN A 98 14.78 -9.56 -16.91
CA GLN A 98 14.25 -8.27 -17.36
C GLN A 98 12.73 -8.14 -17.24
N ILE A 99 12.00 -9.26 -17.29
CA ILE A 99 10.54 -9.29 -17.15
C ILE A 99 10.13 -9.49 -15.69
N LEU A 100 10.78 -10.41 -14.98
CA LEU A 100 10.35 -10.88 -13.66
C LEU A 100 11.10 -10.28 -12.47
N ASP A 101 12.29 -9.70 -12.64
CA ASP A 101 12.95 -9.02 -11.54
C ASP A 101 12.31 -7.65 -11.32
N TYR A 102 11.74 -7.43 -10.13
CA TYR A 102 11.11 -6.18 -9.76
C TYR A 102 12.06 -4.99 -9.94
N GLN A 103 13.35 -5.17 -9.70
CA GLN A 103 14.37 -4.13 -9.82
C GLN A 103 14.65 -3.72 -11.27
N LYS A 104 14.15 -4.48 -12.25
CA LYS A 104 14.33 -4.22 -13.69
C LYS A 104 13.16 -3.47 -14.32
N PHE A 105 12.19 -3.04 -13.52
CA PHE A 105 11.01 -2.29 -13.98
C PHE A 105 10.13 -3.05 -14.99
N GLY A 106 10.17 -4.39 -14.95
CA GLY A 106 9.38 -5.26 -15.82
C GLY A 106 7.93 -5.47 -15.36
N LEU A 107 7.41 -6.67 -15.62
CA LEU A 107 6.02 -7.05 -15.36
C LEU A 107 5.62 -6.84 -13.89
N PHE A 108 6.43 -7.35 -12.96
CA PHE A 108 6.10 -7.28 -11.54
C PHE A 108 6.20 -5.86 -10.96
N PHE A 109 7.02 -4.99 -11.54
CA PHE A 109 7.00 -3.57 -11.19
C PHE A 109 5.69 -2.91 -11.64
N SER A 110 5.24 -3.17 -12.86
CA SER A 110 3.95 -2.66 -13.37
C SER A 110 2.76 -3.18 -12.55
N TYR A 111 2.76 -4.46 -12.17
CA TYR A 111 1.72 -5.02 -11.31
C TYR A 111 1.76 -4.47 -9.88
N ASN A 112 2.95 -4.21 -9.35
CA ASN A 112 3.08 -3.54 -8.07
C ASN A 112 2.44 -2.14 -8.14
N LEU A 113 2.75 -1.34 -9.17
CA LEU A 113 2.18 0.01 -9.29
C LEU A 113 0.67 -0.01 -9.52
N LEU A 114 0.15 -0.98 -10.28
CA LEU A 114 -1.29 -1.23 -10.39
C LEU A 114 -1.91 -1.53 -9.01
N GLY A 115 -1.25 -2.37 -8.21
CA GLY A 115 -1.65 -2.65 -6.83
C GLY A 115 -1.74 -1.38 -5.98
N TYR A 116 -0.69 -0.56 -5.96
CA TYR A 116 -0.70 0.71 -5.24
C TYR A 116 -1.75 1.69 -5.78
N GLY A 117 -2.09 1.64 -7.07
CA GLY A 117 -3.24 2.35 -7.64
C GLY A 117 -4.56 1.94 -6.98
N PHE A 118 -4.79 0.64 -6.81
CA PHE A 118 -5.96 0.14 -6.07
C PHE A 118 -5.92 0.50 -4.58
N MET A 119 -4.75 0.50 -3.95
CA MET A 119 -4.59 0.98 -2.57
C MET A 119 -5.00 2.45 -2.44
N ALA A 120 -4.59 3.30 -3.38
CA ALA A 120 -4.98 4.70 -3.43
C ALA A 120 -6.50 4.87 -3.59
N LEU A 121 -7.12 4.12 -4.52
CA LEU A 121 -8.57 4.09 -4.66
C LEU A 121 -9.26 3.64 -3.38
N THR A 122 -8.78 2.59 -2.71
CA THR A 122 -9.30 2.16 -1.41
C THR A 122 -9.28 3.29 -0.39
N THR A 123 -8.15 4.00 -0.24
CA THR A 123 -8.06 5.11 0.71
C THR A 123 -9.06 6.23 0.41
N PHE A 124 -9.23 6.57 -0.87
CA PHE A 124 -10.20 7.58 -1.30
C PHE A 124 -11.63 7.19 -0.89
N PHE A 125 -12.06 5.96 -1.22
CA PHE A 125 -13.41 5.51 -0.90
C PHE A 125 -13.64 5.36 0.61
N ILE A 126 -12.65 4.91 1.39
CA ILE A 126 -12.78 4.93 2.86
C ILE A 126 -12.96 6.36 3.39
N ALA A 127 -12.20 7.33 2.87
CA ALA A 127 -12.35 8.71 3.31
C ALA A 127 -13.77 9.25 3.10
N LEU A 128 -14.46 8.77 2.07
CA LEU A 128 -15.86 9.12 1.80
C LEU A 128 -16.85 8.38 2.70
N SER A 129 -16.48 7.26 3.33
CA SER A 129 -17.42 6.38 4.03
C SER A 129 -17.55 6.59 5.54
N PHE A 130 -16.55 7.15 6.22
CA PHE A 130 -16.63 7.37 7.67
C PHE A 130 -16.81 8.86 8.03
N LYS A 131 -17.44 9.09 9.18
CA LYS A 131 -17.71 10.42 9.71
C LYS A 131 -16.53 10.91 10.55
N ALA A 132 -16.01 12.09 10.20
CA ALA A 132 -14.86 12.67 10.87
C ALA A 132 -15.30 13.61 11.99
N GLU A 133 -15.35 13.11 13.22
CA GLU A 133 -15.86 13.86 14.37
C GLU A 133 -14.74 14.63 15.08
N SER A 134 -13.57 14.01 15.28
CA SER A 134 -12.42 14.65 15.93
C SER A 134 -11.50 15.40 14.95
N LYS A 135 -10.61 16.25 15.48
CA LYS A 135 -9.56 16.90 14.66
C LYS A 135 -8.64 15.86 14.00
N ALA A 136 -8.33 14.77 14.70
CA ALA A 136 -7.50 13.68 14.19
C ALA A 136 -8.20 12.96 13.02
N ASP A 137 -9.52 12.71 13.13
CA ASP A 137 -10.30 12.08 12.06
C ASP A 137 -10.38 12.97 10.82
N LYS A 138 -10.50 14.29 11.01
CA LYS A 138 -10.49 15.24 9.90
C LYS A 138 -9.15 15.24 9.17
N ALA A 139 -8.04 15.20 9.92
CA ALA A 139 -6.70 15.08 9.33
C ALA A 139 -6.53 13.74 8.59
N LEU A 140 -6.97 12.63 9.18
CA LEU A 140 -6.96 11.31 8.54
C LEU A 140 -7.74 11.31 7.23
N LYS A 141 -8.96 11.85 7.26
CA LYS A 141 -9.82 11.94 6.09
C LYS A 141 -9.17 12.72 4.95
N VAL A 142 -8.54 13.86 5.26
CA VAL A 142 -7.78 14.64 4.25
C VAL A 142 -6.62 13.83 3.68
N LEU A 143 -5.83 13.17 4.53
CA LEU A 143 -4.71 12.33 4.06
C LEU A 143 -5.19 11.19 3.16
N LEU A 144 -6.31 10.55 3.49
CA LEU A 144 -6.86 9.46 2.69
C LEU A 144 -7.41 9.96 1.34
N LEU A 145 -8.05 11.14 1.30
CA LEU A 145 -8.50 11.77 0.05
C LEU A 145 -7.33 12.15 -0.86
N VAL A 146 -6.30 12.79 -0.29
CA VAL A 146 -5.10 13.20 -1.05
C VAL A 146 -4.33 11.99 -1.56
N HIS A 147 -4.20 10.93 -0.75
CA HIS A 147 -3.58 9.67 -1.18
C HIS A 147 -4.30 9.06 -2.39
N GLY A 148 -5.63 9.20 -2.44
CA GLY A 148 -6.46 8.82 -3.58
C GLY A 148 -6.00 9.39 -4.92
N LEU A 149 -5.42 10.60 -4.92
CA LEU A 149 -4.93 11.25 -6.15
C LEU A 149 -3.74 10.49 -6.77
N PHE A 150 -2.98 9.75 -5.97
CA PHE A 150 -1.86 8.93 -6.47
C PHE A 150 -2.33 7.78 -7.35
N ALA A 151 -3.61 7.40 -7.33
CA ALA A 151 -4.16 6.41 -8.25
C ALA A 151 -3.90 6.79 -9.71
N ILE A 152 -4.02 8.08 -10.05
CA ILE A 152 -3.81 8.57 -11.42
C ILE A 152 -2.36 8.32 -11.84
N SER A 153 -1.38 8.73 -11.03
CA SER A 153 0.03 8.48 -11.32
C SER A 153 0.36 7.00 -11.38
N CYS A 154 -0.18 6.19 -10.47
CA CYS A 154 0.07 4.76 -10.41
C CYS A 154 -0.47 4.00 -11.63
N LEU A 155 -1.57 4.47 -12.24
CA LEU A 155 -2.17 3.84 -13.41
C LEU A 155 -1.59 4.39 -14.71
N VAL A 156 -1.51 5.71 -14.85
CA VAL A 156 -1.16 6.36 -16.12
C VAL A 156 0.32 6.22 -16.44
N ILE A 157 1.21 6.38 -15.46
CA ILE A 157 2.66 6.40 -15.69
C ILE A 157 3.17 5.08 -16.29
N PRO A 158 2.81 3.88 -15.78
CA PRO A 158 3.22 2.62 -16.40
C PRO A 158 2.66 2.44 -17.81
N MET A 159 1.43 2.90 -18.07
CA MET A 159 0.81 2.79 -19.40
C MET A 159 1.52 3.64 -20.46
N MET A 160 2.28 4.66 -20.05
CA MET A 160 3.12 5.45 -20.95
C MET A 160 4.46 4.76 -21.30
N GLY A 161 4.78 3.63 -20.66
CA GLY A 161 6.01 2.87 -20.96
C GLY A 161 7.30 3.58 -20.56
N ILE A 162 7.24 4.56 -19.66
CA ILE A 162 8.43 5.35 -19.28
C ILE A 162 9.44 4.56 -18.44
N PHE A 163 9.00 3.47 -17.80
CA PHE A 163 9.84 2.65 -16.94
C PHE A 163 10.50 1.53 -17.76
N SER A 164 11.82 1.47 -17.75
CA SER A 164 12.60 0.43 -18.43
C SER A 164 13.88 0.07 -17.66
N SER A 165 14.47 -1.07 -18.00
CA SER A 165 15.74 -1.53 -17.44
C SER A 165 16.93 -0.61 -17.73
N ASP A 166 16.79 0.27 -18.71
CA ASP A 166 17.88 1.10 -19.25
C ASP A 166 17.88 2.51 -18.64
N MET A 167 16.94 2.80 -17.72
CA MET A 167 16.88 4.07 -17.02
C MET A 167 18.06 4.26 -16.06
N ALA A 168 18.94 5.21 -16.37
CA ALA A 168 20.03 5.64 -15.50
C ALA A 168 19.50 6.32 -14.21
N GLY A 169 20.12 6.04 -13.06
CA GLY A 169 19.74 6.65 -11.77
C GLY A 169 18.43 6.13 -11.15
N SER A 170 17.81 5.12 -11.78
CA SER A 170 16.51 4.57 -11.41
C SER A 170 16.44 3.98 -10.00
N GLY A 171 17.55 3.42 -9.49
CA GLY A 171 17.62 2.87 -8.13
C GLY A 171 17.41 3.93 -7.04
N LEU A 172 18.13 5.06 -7.11
CA LEU A 172 18.02 6.12 -6.10
C LEU A 172 16.66 6.85 -6.19
N ILE A 173 16.20 7.14 -7.41
CA ILE A 173 14.89 7.77 -7.63
C ILE A 173 13.77 6.87 -7.07
N GLY A 174 13.84 5.57 -7.34
CA GLY A 174 12.89 4.59 -6.81
C GLY A 174 12.87 4.57 -5.29
N ILE A 175 14.04 4.56 -4.63
CA ILE A 175 14.13 4.64 -3.17
C ILE A 175 13.48 5.94 -2.67
N LEU A 176 13.84 7.10 -3.22
CA LEU A 176 13.32 8.39 -2.74
C LEU A 176 11.79 8.50 -2.86
N VAL A 177 11.22 8.02 -3.97
CA VAL A 177 9.76 8.01 -4.15
C VAL A 177 9.07 7.09 -3.13
N LEU A 178 9.65 5.93 -2.87
CA LEU A 178 9.11 4.97 -1.90
C LEU A 178 9.27 5.47 -0.46
N GLU A 179 10.38 6.13 -0.13
CA GLU A 179 10.58 6.78 1.18
C GLU A 179 9.59 7.92 1.40
N PHE A 180 9.34 8.74 0.38
CA PHE A 180 8.29 9.77 0.44
C PHE A 180 6.92 9.14 0.70
N TRP A 181 6.59 8.05 0.01
CA TRP A 181 5.34 7.33 0.24
C TRP A 181 5.26 6.78 1.68
N CYS A 182 6.35 6.22 2.22
CA CYS A 182 6.39 5.74 3.60
C CYS A 182 6.16 6.87 4.60
N ALA A 183 6.87 8.00 4.44
CA ALA A 183 6.72 9.18 5.27
C ALA A 183 5.27 9.71 5.24
N TYR A 184 4.61 9.64 4.08
CA TYR A 184 3.21 9.98 3.93
C TYR A 184 2.26 8.97 4.62
N PHE A 185 2.55 7.67 4.53
CA PHE A 185 1.63 6.63 4.98
C PHE A 185 1.75 6.33 6.49
N ILE A 186 2.87 6.64 7.12
CA ILE A 186 3.05 6.56 8.59
C ILE A 186 1.97 7.34 9.36
N PRO A 187 1.72 8.65 9.10
CA PRO A 187 0.67 9.38 9.81
C PRO A 187 -0.72 8.83 9.51
N VAL A 188 -0.97 8.26 8.32
CA VAL A 188 -2.24 7.56 8.02
C VAL A 188 -2.44 6.39 8.99
N CYS A 189 -1.42 5.57 9.21
CA CYS A 189 -1.51 4.42 10.13
C CYS A 189 -1.70 4.87 11.59
N ILE A 190 -0.95 5.89 12.02
CA ILE A 190 -1.06 6.45 13.39
C ILE A 190 -2.47 7.00 13.63
N LEU A 191 -2.98 7.82 12.71
CA LEU A 191 -4.30 8.42 12.85
C LEU A 191 -5.41 7.37 12.73
N SER A 192 -5.25 6.33 11.90
CA SER A 192 -6.21 5.21 11.86
C SER A 192 -6.25 4.46 13.20
N PHE A 193 -5.09 4.20 13.82
CA PHE A 193 -5.05 3.62 15.16
C PHE A 193 -5.78 4.49 16.19
N LEU A 194 -5.54 5.81 16.17
CA LEU A 194 -6.19 6.75 17.09
C LEU A 194 -7.70 6.83 16.86
N HIS A 195 -8.14 6.82 15.60
CA HIS A 195 -9.56 6.76 15.22
C HIS A 195 -10.25 5.57 15.89
N PHE A 196 -9.75 4.35 15.65
CA PHE A 196 -10.35 3.14 16.23
C PHE A 196 -10.24 3.08 17.76
N LYS A 197 -9.18 3.65 18.34
CA LYS A 197 -9.02 3.73 19.79
C LYS A 197 -10.08 4.64 20.42
N ASN A 198 -10.37 5.78 19.79
CA ASN A 198 -11.29 6.78 20.32
C ASN A 198 -12.77 6.34 20.18
N GLN A 199 -13.12 5.56 19.15
CA GLN A 199 -14.45 4.95 18.99
C GLN A 199 -14.83 3.93 20.08
N ARG A 200 -13.96 3.68 21.07
CA ARG A 200 -14.20 2.77 22.20
C ARG A 200 -14.63 3.51 23.48
N LEU A 201 -14.41 4.81 23.55
CA LEU A 201 -14.77 5.68 24.67
C LEU A 201 -16.18 6.23 24.45
#